data_AF-A0A4V0ZZ95-F1
#
_entry.id   AF-A0A4V0ZZ95-F1
#
_cell.length_a   1.000
_cell.length_b   1.000
_cell.length_c   1.000
_cell.angle_alpha   90.00
_cell.angle_beta   90.00
_cell.angle_gamma   90.00
#
_symmetry.space_group_name_H-M   'P 1'
#
loop_
_entity.id
_entity.type
_entity.pdbx_description
1 polymer ?
#
loop_
_entity_poly.entity_id
_entity_poly.type
_entity_poly.pdbx_seq_one_letter_code
_entity_poly.pdbx_strand_id
1 'polypeptide(L)'
;MPVPLRRTWVALILCCALLAGTAACGRDDRTSTQKTPAAASPSPSTSAERQKFAKSRFVANAGLAAGATYQWIVKPWRAGTFKKGADGRKVALVKAGLAGAFAYNRLKAAQKNAQGDPTLTKALAPLTAGIESLKNLPAKLRGGDTDAMGAFEDTINQVKSAGASAGAPVKDQVPSSSDLSKG
;
A
#
# COMPACT_ATOMS: atom_id res chain seq x y z
N MET A 1 31.11 13.89 34.68
CA MET A 1 29.79 13.25 34.46
C MET A 1 29.98 12.11 33.47
N PRO A 2 29.88 10.83 33.86
CA PRO A 2 29.97 9.73 32.91
C PRO A 2 28.68 9.65 32.08
N VAL A 3 28.81 9.78 30.75
CA VAL A 3 27.67 9.71 29.82
C VAL A 3 27.28 8.24 29.64
N PRO A 4 25.98 7.86 29.74
CA PRO A 4 25.59 6.45 29.65
C PRO A 4 25.92 5.88 28.27
N LEU A 5 26.68 4.77 28.25
CA LEU A 5 27.12 4.06 27.03
C LEU A 5 26.00 3.84 26.00
N ARG A 6 24.75 3.62 26.44
CA ARG A 6 23.61 3.42 25.52
C ARG A 6 23.34 4.62 24.60
N ARG A 7 23.72 5.83 25.03
CA ARG A 7 23.47 7.08 24.30
C ARG A 7 24.54 7.35 23.24
N THR A 8 25.76 6.82 23.42
CA THR A 8 26.84 6.94 22.43
C THR A 8 26.65 5.99 21.25
N TRP A 9 26.08 4.80 21.47
CA TRP A 9 25.75 3.86 20.40
C TRP A 9 24.67 4.38 19.44
N VAL A 10 23.66 5.10 19.95
CA VAL A 10 22.61 5.71 19.11
C VAL A 10 23.18 6.83 18.23
N ALA A 11 24.10 7.64 18.77
CA ALA A 11 24.77 8.69 17.99
C ALA A 11 25.70 8.11 16.91
N LEU A 12 26.35 6.98 17.17
CA LEU A 12 27.28 6.35 16.24
C LEU A 12 26.55 5.67 15.06
N ILE A 13 25.40 5.03 15.30
CA ILE A 13 24.55 4.45 14.24
C ILE A 13 23.92 5.56 13.38
N LEU A 14 23.51 6.69 13.98
CA LEU A 14 22.96 7.83 13.24
C LEU A 14 24.01 8.48 12.32
N CYS A 15 25.27 8.56 12.75
CA CYS A 15 26.36 9.14 11.95
C CYS A 15 26.75 8.27 10.75
N CYS A 16 26.75 6.94 10.89
CA CYS A 16 27.02 6.03 9.78
C CYS A 16 25.91 6.00 8.72
N ALA A 17 24.66 6.30 9.07
CA ALA A 17 23.55 6.35 8.10
C ALA A 17 23.61 7.58 7.17
N LEU A 18 24.23 8.69 7.60
CA LEU A 18 24.35 9.90 6.77
C LEU A 18 25.51 9.85 5.75
N LEU A 19 26.53 9.02 5.97
CA LEU A 19 27.73 8.95 5.11
C LEU A 19 27.59 7.98 3.91
N ALA A 20 26.54 7.16 3.86
CA ALA A 20 26.30 6.21 2.77
C ALA A 20 25.51 6.80 1.57
N GLY A 21 25.15 8.09 1.61
CA GLY A 21 24.28 8.74 0.62
C GLY A 21 24.97 9.51 -0.51
N THR A 22 26.30 9.62 -0.54
CA THR A 22 27.03 10.37 -1.58
C THR A 22 28.01 9.48 -2.34
N ALA A 23 27.50 8.49 -3.06
CA ALA A 23 28.25 7.90 -4.17
C ALA A 23 28.16 8.87 -5.38
N ALA A 24 29.03 9.87 -5.36
CA ALA A 24 29.40 10.61 -6.56
C ALA A 24 30.29 9.71 -7.43
N CYS A 25 29.90 9.49 -8.68
CA CYS A 25 30.82 9.07 -9.73
C CYS A 25 30.75 10.09 -10.87
N GLY A 26 31.39 11.23 -10.64
CA GLY A 26 31.99 12.04 -11.69
C GLY A 26 33.45 11.60 -11.87
N ARG A 27 33.68 10.89 -12.97
CA ARG A 27 34.87 10.82 -13.85
C ARG A 27 36.28 11.10 -13.29
N ASP A 28 37.19 10.13 -13.49
CA ASP A 28 38.55 10.38 -13.96
C ASP A 28 39.08 9.18 -14.78
N ASP A 29 39.74 9.51 -15.90
CA ASP A 29 40.11 8.66 -17.03
C ASP A 29 41.21 7.62 -16.73
N ARG A 30 40.94 6.35 -17.07
CA ARG A 30 41.98 5.37 -17.46
C ARG A 30 41.49 4.53 -18.64
N THR A 31 42.09 4.78 -19.79
CA THR A 31 41.96 4.03 -21.03
C THR A 31 42.20 2.54 -20.80
N SER A 32 41.14 1.75 -20.85
CA SER A 32 41.19 0.34 -21.22
C SER A 32 40.01 0.07 -22.14
N THR A 33 40.32 -0.20 -23.41
CA THR A 33 39.37 -0.52 -24.47
C THR A 33 38.64 -1.82 -24.12
N GLN A 34 37.53 -1.69 -23.41
CA GLN A 34 36.56 -2.75 -23.22
C GLN A 34 35.33 -2.34 -24.05
N LYS A 35 35.02 -3.12 -25.10
CA LYS A 35 33.81 -2.93 -25.91
C LYS A 35 32.59 -3.01 -25.00
N THR A 36 32.07 -1.86 -24.59
CA THR A 36 30.77 -1.73 -23.95
C THR A 36 29.73 -2.13 -25.01
N PRO A 37 28.84 -3.11 -24.73
CA PRO A 37 27.65 -3.25 -25.56
C PRO A 37 26.94 -1.90 -25.55
N ALA A 38 26.58 -1.39 -26.73
CA ALA A 38 25.79 -0.17 -26.83
C ALA A 38 24.57 -0.34 -25.91
N ALA A 39 24.49 0.46 -24.84
CA ALA A 39 23.36 0.44 -23.94
C ALA A 39 22.12 0.76 -24.77
N ALA A 40 21.23 -0.23 -24.94
CA ALA A 40 19.97 -0.02 -25.61
C ALA A 40 19.24 1.11 -24.87
N SER A 41 19.11 2.25 -25.53
CA SER A 41 18.39 3.39 -24.97
C SER A 41 16.95 2.93 -24.70
N PRO A 42 16.41 3.08 -23.47
CA PRO A 42 15.06 2.63 -23.18
C PRO A 42 14.10 3.39 -24.09
N SER A 43 13.44 2.67 -25.00
CA SER A 43 12.44 3.27 -25.88
C SER A 43 11.23 3.71 -25.06
N PRO A 44 10.70 4.92 -25.27
CA PRO A 44 9.54 5.39 -24.52
C PRO A 44 8.34 4.48 -24.81
N SER A 45 7.65 4.02 -23.76
CA SER A 45 6.44 3.21 -23.93
C SER A 45 5.36 3.99 -24.68
N THR A 46 4.59 3.29 -25.52
CA THR A 46 3.44 3.87 -26.21
C THR A 46 2.32 4.23 -25.23
N SER A 47 1.41 5.11 -25.63
CA SER A 47 0.25 5.48 -24.81
C SER A 47 -0.63 4.27 -24.45
N ALA A 48 -0.78 3.29 -25.36
CA ALA A 48 -1.53 2.07 -25.11
C ALA A 48 -0.87 1.16 -24.06
N GLU A 49 0.46 1.06 -24.08
CA GLU A 49 1.21 0.30 -23.07
C GLU A 49 1.14 0.97 -21.69
N ARG A 50 1.20 2.30 -21.64
CA ARG A 50 1.01 3.04 -20.37
C ARG A 50 -0.36 2.78 -19.76
N GLN A 51 -1.42 2.76 -20.57
CA GLN A 51 -2.79 2.46 -20.11
C GLN A 51 -2.91 1.03 -19.59
N LYS A 52 -2.41 0.03 -20.34
CA LYS A 52 -2.41 -1.37 -19.88
C LYS A 52 -1.69 -1.52 -18.54
N PHE A 53 -0.56 -0.84 -18.39
CA PHE A 53 0.20 -0.88 -17.15
C PHE A 53 -0.52 -0.20 -15.99
N ALA A 54 -1.20 0.92 -16.25
CA ALA A 54 -2.06 1.58 -15.28
C ALA A 54 -3.20 0.65 -14.83
N LYS A 55 -3.90 -0.02 -15.75
CA LYS A 55 -4.93 -1.01 -15.42
C LYS A 55 -4.39 -2.18 -14.59
N SER A 56 -3.28 -2.77 -15.00
CA SER A 56 -2.65 -3.88 -14.27
C SER A 56 -2.24 -3.45 -12.85
N ARG A 57 -1.64 -2.26 -12.71
CA ARG A 57 -1.27 -1.71 -11.40
C ARG A 57 -2.49 -1.37 -10.54
N PHE A 58 -3.56 -0.88 -11.14
CA PHE A 58 -4.84 -0.68 -10.45
C PHE A 58 -5.33 -2.01 -9.86
N VAL A 59 -5.47 -3.05 -10.68
CA VAL A 59 -5.96 -4.37 -10.24
C VAL A 59 -5.06 -4.96 -9.17
N ALA A 60 -3.73 -4.88 -9.33
CA ALA A 60 -2.78 -5.39 -8.36
C ALA A 60 -2.92 -4.69 -7.00
N ASN A 61 -2.96 -3.35 -6.98
CA ASN A 61 -3.08 -2.60 -5.73
C ASN A 61 -4.46 -2.76 -5.09
N ALA A 62 -5.53 -2.68 -5.88
CA ALA A 62 -6.88 -2.87 -5.39
C ALA A 62 -7.10 -4.29 -4.85
N GLY A 63 -6.53 -5.31 -5.51
CA GLY A 63 -6.64 -6.70 -5.08
C GLY A 63 -5.91 -6.97 -3.77
N LEU A 64 -4.72 -6.40 -3.59
CA LEU A 64 -3.97 -6.47 -2.34
C LEU A 64 -4.72 -5.77 -1.19
N ALA A 65 -5.30 -4.60 -1.46
CA ALA A 65 -6.15 -3.92 -0.48
C ALA A 65 -7.36 -4.78 -0.10
N ALA A 66 -8.02 -5.36 -1.10
CA ALA A 66 -9.20 -6.18 -0.89
C ALA A 66 -8.90 -7.44 -0.06
N GLY A 67 -7.81 -8.15 -0.36
CA GLY A 67 -7.42 -9.34 0.39
C GLY A 67 -6.93 -9.02 1.81
N ALA A 68 -6.21 -7.91 2.01
CA ALA A 68 -5.81 -7.45 3.35
C ALA A 68 -7.04 -7.17 4.23
N THR A 69 -7.98 -6.40 3.70
CA THR A 69 -9.24 -6.06 4.35
C THR A 69 -10.05 -7.32 4.66
N TYR A 70 -10.24 -8.20 3.68
CA TYR A 70 -11.06 -9.39 3.87
C TYR A 70 -10.49 -10.31 4.97
N GLN A 71 -9.19 -10.58 4.92
CA GLN A 71 -8.56 -11.55 5.81
C GLN A 71 -8.42 -11.04 7.25
N TRP A 72 -8.09 -9.76 7.43
CA TRP A 72 -7.68 -9.22 8.73
C TRP A 72 -8.66 -8.22 9.35
N ILE A 73 -9.69 -7.81 8.61
CA ILE A 73 -10.75 -6.92 9.09
C ILE A 73 -12.10 -7.64 9.01
N VAL A 74 -12.53 -8.03 7.81
CA VAL A 74 -13.88 -8.56 7.58
C VAL A 74 -14.09 -9.92 8.24
N LYS A 75 -13.19 -10.88 8.01
CA LYS A 75 -13.25 -12.20 8.67
C LYS A 75 -13.33 -12.11 10.20
N PRO A 76 -12.39 -11.44 10.90
CA PRO A 76 -12.45 -11.34 12.35
C PRO A 76 -13.64 -10.51 12.86
N TRP A 77 -14.10 -9.51 12.10
CA TRP A 77 -15.32 -8.78 12.44
C TRP A 77 -16.55 -9.69 12.40
N ARG A 78 -16.75 -10.44 11.30
CA ARG A 78 -17.83 -11.41 11.15
C ARG A 78 -17.77 -12.52 12.19
N ALA A 79 -16.57 -12.95 12.56
CA ALA A 79 -16.35 -13.93 13.63
C ALA A 79 -16.58 -13.35 15.05
N GLY A 80 -16.86 -12.05 15.18
CA GLY A 80 -17.07 -11.39 16.47
C GLY A 80 -15.79 -11.19 17.29
N THR A 81 -14.60 -11.39 16.71
CA THR A 81 -13.30 -11.30 17.42
C THR A 81 -13.01 -9.89 17.95
N PHE A 82 -13.67 -8.86 17.41
CA PHE A 82 -13.53 -7.48 17.91
C PHE A 82 -14.40 -7.16 19.13
N LYS A 83 -15.37 -8.01 19.48
CA LYS A 83 -16.29 -7.80 20.61
C LYS A 83 -15.52 -7.80 21.93
N LYS A 84 -16.00 -7.02 22.91
CA LYS A 84 -15.40 -6.96 24.25
C LYS A 84 -15.43 -8.36 24.88
N GLY A 85 -14.30 -8.79 25.44
CA GLY A 85 -14.15 -10.10 26.07
C GLY A 85 -13.83 -11.26 25.11
N ALA A 86 -13.80 -11.03 23.79
CA ALA A 86 -13.40 -12.07 22.84
C ALA A 86 -11.90 -12.40 22.94
N ASP A 87 -11.58 -13.68 22.83
CA ASP A 87 -10.20 -14.16 22.80
C ASP A 87 -9.46 -13.61 21.58
N GLY A 88 -8.22 -13.17 21.80
CA GLY A 88 -7.38 -12.61 20.74
C GLY A 88 -7.79 -11.21 20.24
N ARG A 89 -8.80 -10.56 20.83
CA ARG A 89 -9.30 -9.23 20.43
C ARG A 89 -8.19 -8.19 20.21
N LYS A 90 -7.25 -8.09 21.16
CA LYS A 90 -6.14 -7.11 21.07
C LYS A 90 -5.27 -7.36 19.83
N VAL A 91 -4.92 -8.61 19.59
CA VAL A 91 -4.10 -9.01 18.43
C VAL A 91 -4.87 -8.76 17.14
N ALA A 92 -6.16 -9.09 17.10
CA ALA A 92 -7.02 -8.82 15.95
C ALA A 92 -7.09 -7.33 15.65
N LEU A 93 -7.28 -6.47 16.66
CA LEU A 93 -7.33 -5.01 16.48
C LEU A 93 -6.01 -4.45 15.93
N VAL A 94 -4.86 -4.95 16.40
CA VAL A 94 -3.56 -4.54 15.86
C VAL A 94 -3.42 -4.97 14.40
N LYS A 95 -3.77 -6.21 14.05
CA LYS A 95 -3.74 -6.70 12.66
C LYS A 95 -4.69 -5.93 11.75
N ALA A 96 -5.90 -5.64 12.24
CA ALA A 96 -6.89 -4.85 11.53
C ALA A 96 -6.40 -3.42 11.28
N GLY A 97 -5.75 -2.79 12.27
CA GLY A 97 -5.14 -1.47 12.12
C GLY A 97 -4.05 -1.45 11.06
N LEU A 98 -3.13 -2.42 11.09
CA LEU A 98 -2.07 -2.55 10.07
C LEU A 98 -2.65 -2.84 8.68
N ALA A 99 -3.61 -3.75 8.58
CA ALA A 99 -4.28 -4.09 7.33
C ALA A 99 -5.07 -2.90 6.76
N GLY A 100 -5.74 -2.12 7.61
CA GLY A 100 -6.46 -0.92 7.21
C GLY A 100 -5.53 0.16 6.67
N ALA A 101 -4.39 0.39 7.33
CA ALA A 101 -3.37 1.32 6.86
C ALA A 101 -2.76 0.89 5.52
N PHE A 102 -2.39 -0.39 5.40
CA PHE A 102 -1.91 -0.98 4.14
C PHE A 102 -2.95 -0.83 3.03
N ALA A 103 -4.21 -1.20 3.29
CA ALA A 103 -5.30 -1.10 2.33
C ALA A 103 -5.50 0.35 1.89
N TYR A 104 -5.48 1.32 2.79
CA TYR A 104 -5.59 2.74 2.45
C TYR A 104 -4.45 3.21 1.52
N ASN A 105 -3.19 2.83 1.80
CA ASN A 105 -2.07 3.19 0.93
C ASN A 105 -2.22 2.57 -0.46
N ARG A 106 -2.59 1.28 -0.53
CA ARG A 106 -2.82 0.57 -1.79
C ARG A 106 -4.01 1.11 -2.57
N LEU A 107 -5.10 1.48 -1.91
CA LEU A 107 -6.24 2.12 -2.56
C LEU A 107 -5.87 3.50 -3.12
N LYS A 108 -5.06 4.31 -2.42
CA LYS A 108 -4.52 5.56 -2.99
C LYS A 108 -3.61 5.32 -4.19
N ALA A 109 -2.80 4.27 -4.17
CA ALA A 109 -2.01 3.87 -5.34
C ALA A 109 -2.92 3.44 -6.50
N ALA A 110 -3.97 2.67 -6.23
CA ALA A 110 -4.98 2.28 -7.21
C ALA A 110 -5.68 3.53 -7.81
N GLN A 111 -6.03 4.52 -6.99
CA GLN A 111 -6.62 5.79 -7.43
C GLN A 111 -5.69 6.53 -8.41
N LYS A 112 -4.41 6.65 -8.09
CA LYS A 112 -3.42 7.27 -9.00
C LYS A 112 -3.29 6.50 -10.31
N ASN A 113 -3.30 5.17 -10.26
CA ASN A 113 -3.26 4.34 -11.47
C ASN A 113 -4.54 4.54 -12.31
N ALA A 114 -5.71 4.61 -11.67
CA ALA A 114 -6.97 4.86 -12.36
C ALA A 114 -7.04 6.24 -13.04
N GLN A 115 -6.33 7.26 -12.52
CA GLN A 115 -6.20 8.57 -13.19
C GLN A 115 -5.38 8.49 -14.48
N GLY A 116 -4.49 7.50 -14.59
CA GLY A 116 -3.64 7.28 -15.77
C GLY A 116 -4.29 6.44 -16.87
N ASP A 117 -5.52 5.95 -16.68
CA ASP A 117 -6.26 5.14 -17.66
C ASP A 117 -7.66 5.71 -17.90
N PRO A 118 -7.99 6.17 -19.13
CA PRO A 118 -9.30 6.73 -19.44
C PRO A 118 -10.44 5.73 -19.22
N THR A 119 -10.19 4.42 -19.32
CA THR A 119 -11.20 3.38 -19.08
C THR A 119 -11.55 3.23 -17.60
N LEU A 120 -10.66 3.65 -16.69
CA LEU A 120 -10.86 3.61 -15.24
C LEU A 120 -11.45 4.92 -14.68
N THR A 121 -11.66 5.95 -15.48
CA THR A 121 -12.19 7.26 -15.02
C THR A 121 -13.55 7.14 -14.34
N LYS A 122 -14.44 6.27 -14.83
CA LYS A 122 -15.73 5.99 -14.17
C LYS A 122 -15.59 5.35 -12.79
N ALA A 123 -14.47 4.67 -12.54
CA ALA A 123 -14.15 4.09 -11.25
C ALA A 123 -13.57 5.12 -10.26
N LEU A 124 -13.06 6.26 -10.73
CA LEU A 124 -12.38 7.23 -9.86
C LEU A 124 -13.28 7.85 -8.80
N ALA A 125 -14.50 8.24 -9.16
CA ALA A 125 -15.43 8.85 -8.22
C ALA A 125 -15.78 7.91 -7.06
N PRO A 126 -16.29 6.67 -7.27
CA PRO A 126 -16.58 5.75 -6.17
C PRO A 126 -15.31 5.34 -5.41
N LEU A 127 -14.17 5.20 -6.08
CA LEU A 127 -12.90 4.89 -5.41
C LEU A 127 -12.46 6.02 -4.47
N THR A 128 -12.57 7.27 -4.91
CA THR A 128 -12.21 8.46 -4.12
C THR A 128 -13.14 8.61 -2.93
N ALA A 129 -14.45 8.46 -3.13
CA ALA A 129 -15.44 8.51 -2.05
C ALA A 129 -15.21 7.40 -1.02
N GLY A 130 -14.93 6.17 -1.48
CA GLY A 130 -14.58 5.05 -0.62
C GLY A 130 -13.34 5.34 0.22
N ILE A 131 -12.25 5.80 -0.39
CA ILE A 131 -11.00 6.18 0.31
C ILE A 131 -11.25 7.30 1.34
N GLU A 132 -12.07 8.29 1.00
CA GLU A 132 -12.41 9.38 1.91
C GLU A 132 -13.21 8.88 3.12
N SER A 133 -14.13 7.93 2.91
CA SER A 133 -14.90 7.32 4.00
C SER A 133 -14.00 6.62 5.03
N LEU A 134 -12.87 6.03 4.57
CA LEU A 134 -11.90 5.37 5.44
C LEU A 134 -11.13 6.34 6.33
N LYS A 135 -11.01 7.63 5.98
CA LYS A 135 -10.27 8.60 6.81
C LYS A 135 -10.93 8.88 8.15
N ASN A 136 -12.26 8.82 8.21
CA ASN A 136 -13.02 9.08 9.43
C ASN A 136 -13.13 7.84 10.33
N LEU A 137 -12.74 6.68 9.80
CA LEU A 137 -12.89 5.40 10.48
C LEU A 137 -12.07 5.25 11.77
N PRO A 138 -10.81 5.75 11.86
CA PRO A 138 -10.06 5.72 13.10
C PRO A 138 -10.75 6.46 14.26
N ALA A 139 -11.53 7.52 13.97
CA ALA A 139 -12.29 8.24 14.99
C ALA A 139 -13.47 7.39 15.49
N LYS A 140 -14.22 6.76 14.58
CA LYS A 140 -15.34 5.85 14.92
C LYS A 140 -14.87 4.66 15.75
N LEU A 141 -13.76 4.03 15.34
CA LEU A 141 -13.15 2.90 16.04
C LEU A 141 -12.67 3.27 17.45
N ARG A 142 -12.12 4.47 17.64
CA ARG A 142 -11.78 5.00 18.97
C ARG A 142 -13.01 5.26 19.84
N GLY A 143 -14.13 5.64 19.22
CA GLY A 143 -15.43 5.78 19.87
C GLY A 143 -16.09 4.45 20.26
N GLY A 144 -15.51 3.30 19.87
CA GLY A 144 -16.02 1.97 20.20
C GLY A 144 -17.02 1.42 19.17
N ASP A 145 -17.26 2.14 18.07
CA ASP A 145 -18.09 1.67 16.96
C ASP A 145 -17.30 0.64 16.13
N THR A 146 -17.49 -0.65 16.44
CA THR A 146 -16.88 -1.74 15.67
C THR A 146 -17.62 -2.05 14.37
N ASP A 147 -18.83 -1.52 14.18
CA ASP A 147 -19.61 -1.68 12.95
C ASP A 147 -19.01 -0.85 11.82
N ALA A 148 -18.24 0.19 12.18
CA ALA A 148 -17.30 0.87 11.31
C ALA A 148 -16.36 -0.09 10.54
N MET A 149 -16.08 -1.30 11.04
CA MET A 149 -15.30 -2.29 10.30
C MET A 149 -16.00 -2.81 9.03
N GLY A 150 -17.34 -2.79 9.00
CA GLY A 150 -18.13 -3.09 7.81
C GLY A 150 -17.94 -2.07 6.69
N ALA A 151 -17.63 -0.81 7.01
CA ALA A 151 -17.37 0.23 6.01
C ALA A 151 -16.12 -0.08 5.15
N PHE A 152 -15.14 -0.81 5.70
CA PHE A 152 -14.02 -1.32 4.90
C PHE A 152 -14.49 -2.35 3.86
N GLU A 153 -15.41 -3.24 4.23
CA GLU A 153 -16.00 -4.20 3.30
C GLU A 153 -16.76 -3.48 2.19
N ASP A 154 -17.63 -2.53 2.54
CA ASP A 154 -18.40 -1.76 1.56
C ASP A 154 -17.51 -1.01 0.58
N THR A 155 -16.47 -0.33 1.10
CA THR A 155 -15.48 0.38 0.29
C THR A 155 -14.78 -0.57 -0.68
N ILE A 156 -14.33 -1.74 -0.20
CA ILE A 156 -13.66 -2.73 -1.05
C ILE A 156 -14.62 -3.31 -2.10
N ASN A 157 -15.89 -3.55 -1.75
CA ASN A 157 -16.89 -4.02 -2.70
C ASN A 157 -17.18 -2.98 -3.78
N GLN A 158 -17.24 -1.69 -3.42
CA GLN A 158 -17.33 -0.58 -4.38
C GLN A 158 -16.12 -0.54 -5.30
N VAL A 159 -14.91 -0.70 -4.77
CA VAL A 159 -13.66 -0.77 -5.56
C VAL A 159 -13.70 -1.93 -6.56
N LYS A 160 -14.13 -3.11 -6.12
CA LYS A 160 -14.24 -4.31 -6.97
C LYS A 160 -15.28 -4.12 -8.07
N SER A 161 -16.45 -3.57 -7.72
CA SER A 161 -17.53 -3.27 -8.67
C SER A 161 -17.10 -2.22 -9.71
N ALA A 162 -16.46 -1.15 -9.26
CA ALA A 162 -15.95 -0.09 -10.13
C ALA A 162 -14.85 -0.61 -11.08
N GLY A 163 -13.93 -1.43 -10.56
CA GLY A 163 -12.93 -2.13 -11.37
C GLY A 163 -13.55 -3.05 -12.41
N ALA A 164 -14.50 -3.90 -12.02
CA ALA A 164 -15.21 -4.79 -12.94
C ALA A 164 -15.95 -4.01 -14.05
N SER A 165 -16.65 -2.93 -13.68
CA SER A 165 -17.36 -2.05 -14.62
C SER A 165 -16.43 -1.35 -15.62
N ALA A 166 -15.16 -1.16 -15.25
CA ALA A 166 -14.11 -0.59 -16.09
C ALA A 166 -13.28 -1.66 -16.86
N GLY A 167 -13.72 -2.92 -16.85
CA GLY A 167 -13.00 -4.04 -17.49
C GLY A 167 -11.69 -4.39 -16.80
N ALA A 168 -11.59 -4.12 -15.50
CA ALA A 168 -10.43 -4.35 -14.64
C ALA A 168 -10.87 -5.10 -13.37
N PRO A 169 -11.33 -6.37 -13.48
CA PRO A 169 -11.89 -7.11 -12.37
C PRO A 169 -10.86 -7.28 -11.25
N VAL A 170 -11.24 -6.85 -10.04
CA VAL A 170 -10.40 -6.92 -8.85
C VAL A 170 -10.74 -8.19 -8.07
N LYS A 171 -9.74 -9.04 -7.83
CA LYS A 171 -9.84 -10.23 -6.99
C LYS A 171 -9.05 -10.03 -5.71
N ASP A 172 -9.52 -10.65 -4.64
CA ASP A 172 -8.88 -10.56 -3.33
C ASP A 172 -7.51 -11.25 -3.39
N GLN A 173 -6.46 -10.50 -3.08
CA GLN A 173 -5.10 -11.02 -2.98
C GLN A 173 -4.61 -10.77 -1.57
N VAL A 174 -4.42 -11.85 -0.80
CA VAL A 174 -4.02 -11.74 0.60
C VAL A 174 -2.52 -11.42 0.64
N PRO A 175 -2.11 -10.23 1.12
CA PRO A 175 -0.69 -9.91 1.29
C PRO A 175 -0.09 -10.76 2.40
N SER A 176 1.22 -11.01 2.34
CA SER A 176 1.92 -11.67 3.44
C SER A 176 1.95 -10.77 4.69
N SER A 177 2.20 -11.36 5.86
CA SER A 177 2.35 -10.60 7.10
C SER A 177 3.49 -9.58 7.05
N SER A 178 4.58 -9.90 6.33
CA SER A 178 5.69 -8.99 6.10
C SER A 178 5.30 -7.79 5.22
N ASP A 179 4.44 -8.00 4.22
CA ASP A 179 3.96 -6.93 3.34
C ASP A 179 3.09 -5.91 4.09
N LEU A 180 2.30 -6.37 5.06
CA LEU A 180 1.48 -5.50 5.91
C LEU A 180 2.33 -4.54 6.75
N SER A 181 3.54 -4.95 7.15
CA SER A 181 4.44 -4.16 7.99
C SER A 181 5.28 -3.12 7.24
N LYS A 182 5.37 -3.25 5.91
CA LYS A 182 6.13 -2.37 5.01
C LYS A 182 5.23 -1.44 4.18
N GLY A 183 3.93 -1.50 4.45
CA GLY A 183 2.84 -0.91 3.66
C GLY A 183 2.72 0.59 3.74
#